data_AF-A0A9X8WMX9-F1
#
_entry.id   AF-A0A9X8WMX9-F1
#
_cell.length_a   1.000
_cell.length_b   1.000
_cell.length_c   1.000
_cell.angle_alpha   90.00
_cell.angle_beta   90.00
_cell.angle_gamma   90.00
#
_symmetry.space_group_name_H-M   'P 1'
#
loop_
_entity.id
_entity.type
_entity.pdbx_description
1 polymer ?
#
loop_
_entity_poly.entity_id
_entity_poly.type
_entity_poly.pdbx_seq_one_letter_code
_entity_poly.pdbx_strand_id
1 'polypeptide(L)' 'MNPVVGLDVAKGESQVQAFLDQSKPYGTSFSMKHIKEELDHFFLSF' A
#
# COMPACT_ATOMS: atom_id res chain seq x y z
N MET A 1 9.87 -11.85 13.17
CA MET A 1 10.29 -10.43 13.30
C MET A 1 9.10 -9.58 13.74
N ASN A 2 9.28 -8.28 14.02
CA ASN A 2 8.13 -7.38 14.22
C ASN A 2 7.35 -7.23 12.90
N PRO A 3 6.02 -7.06 12.92
CA PRO A 3 5.26 -6.78 11.72
C PRO A 3 5.80 -5.54 11.00
N VAL A 4 5.86 -5.59 9.67
CA VAL A 4 6.32 -4.49 8.82
C VAL A 4 5.35 -4.23 7.68
N VAL A 5 5.41 -3.01 7.12
CA VAL A 5 4.71 -2.64 5.90
C VAL A 5 5.75 -2.38 4.82
N GLY A 6 5.67 -3.14 3.73
CA GLY A 6 6.41 -2.86 2.51
C GLY A 6 5.66 -1.81 1.68
N LEU A 7 6.39 -0.79 1.23
CA LEU A 7 5.89 0.25 0.35
C LEU A 7 6.85 0.37 -0.84
N ASP A 8 6.35 0.08 -2.03
CA ASP A 8 7.05 0.32 -3.29
C ASP A 8 6.46 1.59 -3.95
N VAL A 9 7.33 2.47 -4.43
CA VAL A 9 6.97 3.78 -4.97
C VAL A 9 7.60 3.95 -6.34
N ALA A 10 6.76 3.98 -7.36
CA ALA A 10 7.13 4.29 -8.73
C ALA A 10 6.48 5.59 -9.20
N LYS A 11 6.90 6.12 -10.36
CA LYS A 11 6.17 7.23 -10.98
C LYS A 11 4.80 6.74 -11.42
N GLY A 12 3.73 7.31 -10.83
CA GLY A 12 2.35 7.07 -11.24
C GLY A 12 1.61 6.02 -10.41
N GLU A 13 2.30 5.24 -9.58
CA GLU A 13 1.68 4.21 -8.73
C GLU A 13 2.56 3.86 -7.52
N SER A 14 1.92 3.54 -6.40
CA SER A 14 2.54 2.89 -5.23
C SER A 14 1.84 1.58 -4.92
N GLN A 15 2.59 0.61 -4.38
CA GLN A 15 2.06 -0.67 -3.91
C GLN A 15 2.39 -0.87 -2.44
N VAL A 16 1.42 -1.39 -1.68
CA VAL A 16 1.53 -1.56 -0.23
C VAL A 16 1.20 -3.01 0.16
N GLN A 17 2.02 -3.61 1.00
CA GLN A 17 1.82 -4.97 1.55
C GLN A 17 2.26 -5.04 3.01
N ALA A 18 1.42 -5.58 3.87
CA ALA A 18 1.80 -5.91 5.25
C ALA A 18 2.48 -7.30 5.32
N PHE A 19 3.43 -7.46 6.22
CA PHE A 19 4.11 -8.74 6.50
C PHE A 19 4.13 -9.01 8.01
N LEU A 20 3.72 -10.22 8.42
CA LEU A 20 3.85 -10.66 9.82
C LEU A 20 5.24 -11.17 10.14
N ASP A 21 5.95 -11.67 9.12
CA ASP A 21 7.34 -12.11 9.21
C ASP A 21 8.02 -12.04 7.84
N GLN A 22 9.32 -12.34 7.79
CA GLN A 22 10.07 -12.34 6.54
C GLN A 22 9.38 -13.22 5.48
N SER A 23 9.07 -12.63 4.33
CA SER A 23 8.39 -13.29 3.21
C SER A 23 7.00 -13.88 3.52
N LYS A 24 6.36 -13.47 4.62
CA LYS A 24 5.00 -13.89 5.00
C LYS A 24 4.01 -12.73 4.87
N PRO A 25 3.38 -12.53 3.69
CA PRO A 25 2.41 -11.46 3.49
C PRO A 25 1.18 -11.67 4.37
N TYR A 26 0.52 -10.57 4.70
CA TYR A 26 -0.65 -10.53 5.57
C TYR A 26 -1.73 -9.63 4.99
N GLY A 27 -2.97 -10.14 4.98
CA GLY A 27 -4.11 -9.43 4.41
C GLY A 27 -3.98 -9.21 2.90
N THR A 28 -4.79 -8.29 2.39
CA THR A 28 -4.79 -7.89 0.98
C THR A 28 -3.79 -6.76 0.77
N SER A 29 -2.99 -6.82 -0.30
CA SER A 29 -2.23 -5.67 -0.78
C SER A 29 -3.15 -4.68 -1.48
N PHE A 30 -2.71 -3.42 -1.59
CA PHE A 30 -3.38 -2.45 -2.44
C PHE A 30 -2.38 -1.63 -3.22
N SER A 31 -2.84 -1.13 -4.36
CA SER A 31 -2.12 -0.14 -5.15
C SER A 31 -2.85 1.20 -5.06
N MET A 32 -2.10 2.27 -5.25
CA MET A 32 -2.62 3.62 -5.35
C MET A 32 -1.96 4.34 -6.52
N LYS A 33 -2.73 4.75 -7.54
CA LYS A 33 -2.22 5.61 -8.60
C LYS A 33 -2.01 7.04 -8.09
N HIS A 34 -1.00 7.69 -8.62
CA HIS A 34 -0.65 9.07 -8.27
C HIS A 34 -1.42 10.06 -9.14
N ILE A 35 -2.76 9.97 -9.07
CA ILE A 35 -3.70 10.89 -9.71
C ILE A 35 -4.61 11.53 -8.67
N LYS A 36 -5.19 12.67 -9.01
CA LYS A 36 -5.97 13.47 -8.07
C LYS A 36 -7.22 12.72 -7.59
N GLU A 37 -7.91 12.06 -8.52
CA GLU A 37 -9.15 11.33 -8.24
C GLU A 37 -8.94 10.21 -7.22
N GLU A 38 -7.78 9.54 -7.30
CA GLU A 38 -7.44 8.43 -6.40
C GLU A 38 -6.94 8.92 -5.04
N LEU A 39 -6.26 10.06 -5.01
CA LEU A 39 -5.93 10.75 -3.75
C LEU A 39 -7.19 11.22 -3.02
N ASP A 40 -8.12 11.84 -3.75
CA ASP A 40 -9.40 12.31 -3.21
C ASP A 40 -10.22 11.11 -2.68
N HIS A 41 -10.28 10.00 -3.43
CA HIS A 41 -10.93 8.77 -2.97
C HIS A 41 -10.30 8.22 -1.70
N PHE A 42 -8.96 8.18 -1.62
CA PHE A 42 -8.25 7.70 -0.44
C PHE A 42 -8.61 8.52 0.80
N PHE A 43 -8.55 9.85 0.75
CA PHE A 43 -8.88 10.69 1.91
C PHE A 43 -10.34 10.64 2.34
N LEU A 44 -11.27 10.32 1.44
CA LEU A 44 -12.70 10.21 1.74
C LEU A 44 -13.13 8.81 2.20
N SER A 45 -12.22 7.83 2.14
CA SER A 45 -12.49 6.43 2.49
C SER A 45 -12.20 6.07 3.97
N PHE A 46 -11.85 7.06 4.79
CA PHE A 46 -11.66 6.96 6.25
C PHE A 46 -12.58 7.95 6.98
#